data_AF-A0A2H0IC28-F1
#
_entry.id   AF-A0A2H0IC28-F1
#
_cell.length_a   1.000
_cell.length_b   1.000
_cell.length_c   1.000
_cell.angle_alpha   90.00
_cell.angle_beta   90.00
_cell.angle_gamma   90.00
#
_symmetry.space_group_name_H-M   'P 1'
#
loop_
_entity.id
_entity.type
_entity.pdbx_description
1 polymer ?
#
loop_
_entity_poly.entity_id
_entity_poly.type
_entity_poly.pdbx_seq_one_letter_code
_entity_poly.pdbx_strand_id
1 'polypeptide(L)'
;MITITDSAQAYLKKLLEKEREKNPDVAIRVEAIDLDTPFAECGVRFFVPGPENTEDLILDFPGFQVFVEGKSVPYLEETKIDLEKNGLSQELVMTTPKLNPLNYLGDDAPLFERVVFFIESEVNPELAGHGGMVRLVEITGANEAVLQFGGGCQGCSMADITLKQGIEKNLCDRFPEIIAVLDATDHASGDNPYA
;
A
#
# COMPACT_ATOMS: atom_id res chain seq x y z
N MET A 1 11.76 -15.80 -4.76
CA MET A 1 11.23 -16.22 -6.08
C MET A 1 9.72 -16.00 -6.11
N ILE A 2 9.18 -15.42 -7.18
CA ILE A 2 7.72 -15.23 -7.36
C ILE A 2 7.06 -16.57 -7.67
N THR A 3 5.93 -16.86 -7.04
CA THR A 3 5.12 -18.06 -7.28
C THR A 3 3.75 -17.68 -7.82
N ILE A 4 3.28 -18.34 -8.87
CA ILE A 4 1.95 -18.15 -9.43
C ILE A 4 1.19 -19.47 -9.32
N THR A 5 0.02 -19.48 -8.68
CA THR A 5 -0.78 -20.70 -8.54
C THR A 5 -1.33 -21.18 -9.88
N ASP A 6 -1.64 -22.47 -10.01
CA ASP A 6 -2.14 -23.05 -11.25
C ASP A 6 -3.43 -22.35 -11.76
N SER A 7 -4.31 -21.95 -10.85
CA SER A 7 -5.52 -21.18 -11.16
C SER A 7 -5.18 -19.80 -11.72
N ALA A 8 -4.23 -19.08 -11.10
CA ALA A 8 -3.77 -17.78 -11.57
C ALA A 8 -3.02 -17.88 -12.91
N GLN A 9 -2.18 -18.91 -13.10
CA GLN A 9 -1.50 -19.16 -14.37
C GLN A 9 -2.50 -19.39 -15.51
N ALA A 10 -3.52 -20.23 -15.29
CA ALA A 10 -4.55 -20.49 -16.28
C ALA A 10 -5.34 -19.22 -16.64
N TYR A 11 -5.63 -18.38 -15.65
CA TYR A 11 -6.33 -17.11 -15.85
C TYR A 11 -5.47 -16.10 -16.61
N LEU A 12 -4.22 -15.88 -16.19
CA LEU A 12 -3.26 -15.00 -16.85
C LEU A 12 -2.98 -15.42 -18.28
N LYS A 13 -2.82 -16.72 -18.53
CA LYS A 13 -2.64 -17.26 -19.89
C LYS A 13 -3.82 -16.90 -20.79
N LYS A 14 -5.06 -17.08 -20.31
CA LYS A 14 -6.27 -16.72 -21.07
C LYS A 14 -6.33 -15.21 -21.37
N LEU A 15 -5.98 -14.36 -20.40
CA LEU A 15 -5.93 -12.92 -20.62
C LEU A 15 -4.84 -12.54 -21.63
N LEU A 16 -3.66 -13.15 -21.51
CA LEU A 16 -2.54 -12.92 -22.43
C LEU A 16 -2.86 -13.35 -23.85
N GLU A 17 -3.50 -14.50 -24.05
CA GLU A 17 -3.95 -14.97 -25.36
C GLU A 17 -4.88 -13.94 -26.03
N LYS A 18 -5.82 -13.38 -25.27
CA LYS A 18 -6.73 -12.33 -25.76
C LYS A 18 -6.01 -11.04 -26.11
N GLU A 19 -5.05 -10.61 -25.31
CA GLU A 19 -4.25 -9.41 -25.65
C GLU A 19 -3.35 -9.64 -26.86
N ARG A 20 -2.87 -10.88 -27.05
CA ARG A 20 -2.07 -11.26 -28.22
C ARG A 20 -2.84 -11.28 -29.54
N GLU A 21 -4.18 -11.36 -29.51
CA GLU A 21 -5.01 -11.14 -30.70
C GLU A 21 -4.86 -9.71 -31.24
N LYS A 22 -4.53 -8.74 -30.38
CA LYS A 22 -4.31 -7.34 -30.75
C LYS A 22 -2.84 -7.06 -31.06
N ASN A 23 -1.94 -7.61 -30.24
CA ASN A 23 -0.51 -7.44 -30.40
C ASN A 23 0.25 -8.72 -29.98
N PRO A 24 0.82 -9.48 -30.94
CA PRO A 24 1.43 -10.78 -30.66
C PRO A 24 2.66 -10.72 -29.76
N ASP A 25 3.31 -9.55 -29.67
CA ASP A 25 4.54 -9.34 -28.89
C ASP A 25 4.28 -9.00 -27.42
N VAL A 26 3.01 -8.98 -27.00
CA VAL A 26 2.64 -8.71 -25.61
C VAL A 26 3.10 -9.85 -24.69
N ALA A 27 3.63 -9.44 -23.54
CA ALA A 27 4.01 -10.27 -22.41
C ALA A 27 3.40 -9.71 -21.11
N ILE A 28 3.58 -10.46 -20.01
CA ILE A 28 3.16 -10.05 -18.67
C ILE A 28 4.37 -9.47 -17.95
N ARG A 29 4.21 -8.29 -17.33
CA ARG A 29 5.19 -7.69 -16.42
C ARG A 29 4.64 -7.63 -15.00
N VAL A 30 5.50 -7.90 -14.03
CA VAL A 30 5.27 -7.67 -12.61
C VAL A 30 6.25 -6.61 -12.13
N GLU A 31 5.74 -5.60 -11.43
CA GLU A 31 6.53 -4.48 -10.94
C GLU A 31 6.00 -4.00 -9.59
N ALA A 32 6.88 -3.45 -8.76
CA ALA A 32 6.50 -2.67 -7.60
C ALA A 32 6.32 -1.21 -8.03
N ILE A 33 5.20 -0.60 -7.62
CA ILE A 33 4.76 0.74 -7.99
C ILE A 33 4.79 1.61 -6.74
N ASP A 34 5.05 2.91 -6.91
CA ASP A 34 5.09 3.89 -5.82
C ASP A 34 5.99 3.49 -4.66
N LEU A 35 7.12 2.85 -5.00
CA LEU A 35 8.23 2.57 -4.09
C LEU A 35 8.62 3.86 -3.34
N ASP A 36 9.02 3.70 -2.07
CA ASP A 36 9.34 4.79 -1.14
C ASP A 36 8.12 5.61 -0.65
N THR A 37 6.90 5.21 -1.02
CA THR A 37 5.67 5.81 -0.48
C THR A 37 4.90 4.82 0.39
N PRO A 38 4.01 5.30 1.28
CA PRO A 38 3.07 4.48 2.04
C PRO A 38 2.13 3.64 1.16
N PHE A 39 2.02 4.01 -0.12
CA PHE A 39 1.13 3.38 -1.10
C PHE A 39 1.87 2.38 -1.99
N ALA A 40 3.10 2.00 -1.64
CA ALA A 40 3.87 1.05 -2.44
C ALA A 40 3.08 -0.26 -2.62
N GLU A 41 2.78 -0.58 -3.87
CA GLU A 41 1.95 -1.73 -4.25
C GLU A 41 2.67 -2.58 -5.31
N CYS A 42 2.14 -3.77 -5.58
CA CYS A 42 2.63 -4.62 -6.66
C CYS A 42 1.58 -4.68 -7.76
N GLY A 43 2.01 -4.43 -8.99
CA GLY A 43 1.17 -4.49 -10.18
C GLY A 43 1.49 -5.70 -11.07
N VAL A 44 0.47 -6.16 -11.78
CA VAL A 44 0.60 -7.05 -12.95
C VAL A 44 0.02 -6.30 -14.15
N ARG A 45 0.79 -6.19 -15.23
CA ARG A 45 0.33 -5.53 -16.46
C ARG A 45 0.78 -6.24 -17.72
N PHE A 46 0.10 -5.92 -18.81
CA PHE A 46 0.55 -6.27 -20.15
C PHE A 46 1.50 -5.22 -20.69
N PHE A 47 2.57 -5.66 -21.35
CA PHE A 47 3.53 -4.78 -21.99
C PHE A 47 4.18 -5.47 -23.19
N VAL A 48 4.87 -4.69 -24.02
CA VAL A 48 5.71 -5.22 -25.09
C VAL A 48 7.16 -5.09 -24.62
N PRO A 49 7.93 -6.19 -24.48
CA PRO A 49 9.34 -6.12 -24.10
C PRO A 49 10.15 -5.30 -25.11
N GLY A 50 10.93 -4.34 -24.61
CA GLY A 50 11.79 -3.47 -25.39
C GLY A 50 13.26 -3.49 -24.93
N PRO A 51 14.16 -2.79 -25.64
CA PRO A 51 15.58 -2.68 -25.27
C PRO A 51 15.81 -2.02 -23.90
N GLU A 52 14.84 -1.27 -23.39
CA GLU A 52 14.86 -0.70 -22.04
C GLU A 52 14.64 -1.74 -20.93
N ASN A 53 14.15 -2.95 -21.25
CA ASN A 53 13.81 -3.99 -20.26
C ASN A 53 14.93 -5.03 -20.10
N THR A 54 16.18 -4.66 -20.38
CA THR A 54 17.32 -5.59 -20.34
C THR A 54 17.68 -6.08 -18.94
N GLU A 55 17.25 -5.35 -17.91
CA GLU A 55 17.45 -5.70 -16.50
C GLU A 55 16.29 -6.51 -15.92
N ASP A 56 15.22 -6.76 -16.71
CA ASP A 56 14.09 -7.54 -16.24
C ASP A 56 14.50 -9.00 -16.01
N LEU A 57 14.12 -9.55 -14.86
CA LEU A 57 14.24 -10.97 -14.57
C LEU A 57 13.10 -11.72 -15.26
N ILE A 58 13.44 -12.65 -16.15
CA ILE A 58 12.46 -13.45 -16.88
C ILE A 58 12.19 -14.74 -16.11
N LEU A 59 10.92 -15.00 -15.81
CA LEU A 59 10.44 -16.22 -15.17
C LEU A 59 9.57 -17.01 -16.16
N ASP A 60 9.93 -18.28 -16.38
CA ASP A 60 9.19 -19.18 -17.25
C ASP A 60 8.06 -19.88 -16.51
N PHE A 61 6.85 -19.81 -17.06
CA PHE A 61 5.68 -20.56 -16.61
C PHE A 61 5.12 -21.40 -17.76
N PRO A 62 4.36 -22.48 -17.46
CA PRO A 62 3.65 -23.26 -18.47
C PRO A 62 2.83 -22.43 -19.47
N GLY A 63 3.41 -22.15 -20.64
CA GLY A 63 2.74 -21.48 -21.77
C GLY A 63 2.90 -19.96 -21.83
N PHE A 64 3.65 -19.33 -20.93
CA PHE A 64 3.95 -17.90 -20.99
C PHE A 64 5.18 -17.54 -20.14
N GLN A 65 5.72 -16.34 -20.37
CA GLN A 65 6.79 -15.77 -19.57
C GLN A 65 6.27 -14.58 -18.79
N VAL A 66 6.84 -14.38 -17.61
CA VAL A 66 6.62 -13.22 -16.77
C VAL A 66 7.93 -12.47 -16.64
N PHE A 67 7.89 -11.18 -16.96
CA PHE A 67 9.01 -10.26 -16.79
C PHE A 67 8.85 -9.57 -15.43
N VAL A 68 9.86 -9.66 -14.58
CA VAL A 68 9.90 -8.95 -13.30
C VAL A 68 10.84 -7.77 -13.50
N GLU A 69 10.35 -6.55 -13.28
CA GLU A 69 11.19 -5.36 -13.43
C GLU A 69 12.43 -5.45 -12.52
N GLY A 70 13.61 -5.21 -13.09
CA GLY A 70 14.89 -5.41 -12.39
C GLY A 70 15.00 -4.74 -11.02
N LYS A 71 14.67 -3.44 -10.95
CA LYS A 71 14.67 -2.67 -9.68
C LYS A 71 13.60 -3.14 -8.68
N SER A 72 12.57 -3.84 -9.13
CA SER A 72 11.48 -4.35 -8.30
C SER A 72 11.81 -5.71 -7.67
N VAL A 73 12.81 -6.43 -8.17
CA VAL A 73 13.15 -7.80 -7.72
C VAL A 73 13.32 -7.93 -6.20
N PRO A 74 14.07 -7.06 -5.48
CA PRO A 74 14.26 -7.20 -4.03
C PRO A 74 12.95 -7.13 -3.22
N TYR A 75 11.96 -6.42 -3.75
CA TYR A 75 10.68 -6.17 -3.09
C TYR A 75 9.63 -7.22 -3.42
N LEU A 76 9.84 -7.94 -4.52
CA LEU A 76 8.95 -8.99 -5.00
C LEU A 76 9.47 -10.39 -4.64
N GLU A 77 10.50 -10.47 -3.81
CA GLU A 77 10.93 -11.74 -3.25
C GLU A 77 9.82 -12.37 -2.40
N GLU A 78 9.62 -13.68 -2.60
CA GLU A 78 8.58 -14.47 -1.92
C GLU A 78 7.14 -14.05 -2.27
N THR A 79 6.96 -13.23 -3.31
CA THR A 79 5.63 -12.85 -3.79
C THR A 79 4.86 -14.06 -4.30
N LYS A 80 3.59 -14.17 -3.89
CA LYS A 80 2.63 -15.15 -4.39
C LYS A 80 1.53 -14.45 -5.16
N ILE A 81 1.21 -14.94 -6.36
CA ILE A 81 0.07 -14.52 -7.17
C ILE A 81 -0.94 -15.66 -7.18
N ASP A 82 -2.15 -15.38 -6.73
CA ASP A 82 -3.26 -16.32 -6.67
C ASP A 82 -4.50 -15.78 -7.40
N LEU A 83 -5.49 -16.64 -7.58
CA LEU A 83 -6.79 -16.27 -8.15
C LEU A 83 -7.89 -16.60 -7.14
N GLU A 84 -8.46 -15.57 -6.55
CA GLU A 84 -9.62 -15.71 -5.66
C GLU A 84 -10.93 -15.61 -6.45
N LYS A 85 -11.94 -16.34 -5.99
CA LYS A 85 -13.26 -16.39 -6.61
C LYS A 85 -14.31 -15.92 -5.62
N ASN A 86 -14.86 -14.74 -5.85
CA ASN A 86 -15.90 -14.14 -5.02
C ASN A 86 -17.23 -14.16 -5.79
N GLY A 87 -17.94 -15.29 -5.70
CA GLY A 87 -19.19 -15.50 -6.42
C GLY A 87 -19.00 -15.55 -7.94
N LEU A 88 -19.45 -14.51 -8.65
CA LEU A 88 -19.31 -14.39 -10.10
C LEU A 88 -18.02 -13.68 -10.53
N SER A 89 -17.34 -12.97 -9.61
CA SER A 89 -16.07 -12.30 -9.90
C SER A 89 -14.88 -13.22 -9.62
N GLN A 90 -13.82 -13.04 -10.41
CA GLN A 90 -12.52 -13.64 -10.20
C GLN A 90 -11.52 -12.51 -10.16
N GLU A 91 -10.64 -12.51 -9.16
CA GLU A 91 -9.67 -11.45 -8.94
C GLU A 91 -8.29 -12.07 -8.70
N LEU A 92 -7.28 -11.46 -9.30
CA LEU A 92 -5.89 -11.80 -9.00
C LEU A 92 -5.53 -11.16 -7.67
N VAL A 93 -5.06 -11.97 -6.74
CA VAL A 93 -4.64 -11.51 -5.42
C VAL A 93 -3.17 -11.77 -5.26
N MET A 94 -2.45 -10.74 -4.84
CA MET A 94 -1.01 -10.77 -4.70
C MET A 94 -0.64 -10.63 -3.24
N THR A 95 0.18 -11.54 -2.75
CA THR A 95 0.78 -11.47 -1.41
C THR A 95 2.26 -11.19 -1.59
N THR A 96 2.70 -10.01 -1.16
CA THR A 96 4.05 -9.48 -1.39
C THR A 96 4.74 -9.22 -0.04
N PRO A 97 5.28 -10.26 0.63
CA PRO A 97 5.74 -10.14 2.01
C PRO A 97 6.95 -9.19 2.19
N LYS A 98 7.70 -8.96 1.11
CA LYS A 98 8.88 -8.08 1.10
C LYS A 98 8.56 -6.66 0.64
N LEU A 99 7.40 -6.47 0.01
CA LEU A 99 6.85 -5.15 -0.28
C LEU A 99 6.14 -4.64 0.98
N ASN A 100 6.92 -4.32 2.00
CA ASN A 100 6.42 -3.63 3.17
C ASN A 100 6.84 -2.16 3.05
N PRO A 101 5.89 -1.24 2.84
CA PRO A 101 6.15 0.19 2.73
C PRO A 101 7.04 0.72 3.90
N LEU A 102 6.92 0.15 5.11
CA LEU A 102 7.77 0.53 6.25
C LEU A 102 9.22 0.01 6.20
N ASN A 103 9.52 -1.02 5.40
CA ASN A 103 10.90 -1.52 5.22
C ASN A 103 11.74 -0.63 4.29
N TYR A 104 11.12 0.31 3.56
CA TYR A 104 11.84 1.25 2.69
C TYR A 104 12.32 2.49 3.45
N LEU A 105 11.70 2.78 4.58
CA LEU A 105 12.32 3.62 5.59
C LEU A 105 13.53 2.84 6.10
N GLY A 106 14.74 3.32 5.79
CA GLY A 106 15.96 2.65 6.24
C GLY A 106 15.94 2.39 7.76
N ASP A 107 16.73 1.42 8.23
CA ASP A 107 16.71 1.02 9.65
C ASP A 107 16.91 2.20 10.63
N ASP A 108 17.55 3.29 10.17
CA ASP A 108 17.83 4.52 10.91
C ASP A 108 16.83 5.67 10.63
N ALA A 109 15.70 5.41 9.96
CA ALA A 109 14.75 6.44 9.59
C ALA A 109 14.24 7.19 10.84
N PRO A 110 14.22 8.54 10.81
CA PRO A 110 13.74 9.34 11.93
C PRO A 110 12.33 8.92 12.36
N LEU A 111 12.08 8.94 13.68
CA LEU A 111 10.78 8.57 14.25
C LEU A 111 9.62 9.35 13.59
N PHE A 112 9.84 10.63 13.28
CA PHE A 112 8.86 11.46 12.58
C PHE A 112 8.44 10.86 11.23
N GLU A 113 9.41 10.45 10.40
CA GLU A 113 9.14 9.88 9.08
C GLU A 113 8.39 8.55 9.20
N ARG A 114 8.82 7.69 10.14
CA ARG A 114 8.16 6.42 10.43
C ARG A 114 6.70 6.59 10.86
N VAL A 115 6.42 7.59 11.68
CA VAL A 115 5.05 7.89 12.16
C VAL A 115 4.19 8.51 11.05
N VAL A 116 4.72 9.46 10.27
CA VAL A 116 4.02 10.02 9.09
C VAL A 116 3.60 8.90 8.15
N PHE A 117 4.55 8.03 7.85
CA PHE A 117 4.34 6.95 6.91
C PHE A 117 3.25 5.98 7.38
N PHE A 118 3.29 5.59 8.65
CA PHE A 118 2.26 4.75 9.24
C PHE A 118 0.87 5.42 9.25
N ILE A 119 0.81 6.71 9.53
CA ILE A 119 -0.45 7.47 9.45
C ILE A 119 -1.02 7.43 8.04
N GLU A 120 -0.18 7.58 7.02
CA GLU A 120 -0.62 7.57 5.62
C GLU A 120 -1.00 6.17 5.12
N SER A 121 -0.29 5.10 5.51
CA SER A 121 -0.56 3.74 5.03
C SER A 121 -1.67 3.01 5.81
N GLU A 122 -1.81 3.25 7.11
CA GLU A 122 -2.71 2.46 7.97
C GLU A 122 -3.87 3.29 8.53
N VAL A 123 -3.60 4.52 9.02
CA VAL A 123 -4.63 5.32 9.70
C VAL A 123 -5.55 6.04 8.72
N ASN A 124 -4.98 6.75 7.75
CA ASN A 124 -5.75 7.56 6.80
C ASN A 124 -6.69 6.75 5.89
N PRO A 125 -6.35 5.52 5.45
CA PRO A 125 -7.30 4.70 4.70
C PRO A 125 -8.57 4.37 5.49
N GLU A 126 -8.46 4.12 6.80
CA GLU A 126 -9.62 3.90 7.67
C GLU A 126 -10.45 5.20 7.83
N LEU A 127 -9.79 6.33 8.04
CA LEU A 127 -10.45 7.64 8.17
C LEU A 127 -11.12 8.11 6.87
N ALA A 128 -10.52 7.80 5.72
CA ALA A 128 -11.03 8.19 4.40
C ALA A 128 -12.41 7.59 4.11
N GLY A 129 -12.72 6.40 4.65
CA GLY A 129 -14.05 5.81 4.58
C GLY A 129 -15.15 6.67 5.22
N HIS A 130 -14.76 7.57 6.13
CA HIS A 130 -15.62 8.55 6.79
C HIS A 130 -15.41 9.98 6.27
N GLY A 131 -14.68 10.15 5.16
CA GLY A 131 -14.35 11.45 4.58
C GLY A 131 -13.35 12.26 5.42
N GLY A 132 -12.67 11.63 6.37
CA GLY A 132 -11.71 12.26 7.26
C GLY A 132 -10.26 11.93 6.93
N MET A 133 -9.35 12.65 7.54
CA MET A 133 -7.91 12.38 7.51
C MET A 133 -7.23 12.94 8.77
N VAL A 134 -6.00 12.51 9.01
CA VAL A 134 -5.13 13.05 10.04
C VAL A 134 -3.71 13.19 9.50
N ARG A 135 -2.97 14.15 10.02
CA ARG A 135 -1.54 14.33 9.74
C ARG A 135 -0.75 14.52 11.02
N LEU A 136 0.50 14.07 11.03
CA LEU A 136 1.46 14.41 12.07
C LEU A 136 1.97 15.83 11.85
N VAL A 137 1.93 16.65 12.89
CA VAL A 137 2.45 18.01 12.90
C VAL A 137 3.88 18.02 13.44
N GLU A 138 4.09 17.38 14.59
CA GLU A 138 5.39 17.26 15.24
C GLU A 138 5.42 16.07 16.20
N ILE A 139 6.63 15.71 16.64
CA ILE A 139 6.85 14.86 17.82
C ILE A 139 7.54 15.74 18.85
N THR A 140 6.93 15.92 20.02
CA THR A 140 7.47 16.78 21.06
C THR A 140 8.76 16.20 21.64
N GLY A 141 9.53 17.01 22.39
CA GLY A 141 10.70 16.52 23.12
C GLY A 141 10.39 15.48 24.20
N ALA A 142 9.11 15.29 24.56
CA ALA A 142 8.64 14.23 25.44
C ALA A 142 8.16 12.98 24.67
N ASN A 143 8.37 12.92 23.35
CA ASN A 143 7.86 11.89 22.43
C ASN A 143 6.33 11.79 22.38
N GLU A 144 5.64 12.94 22.40
CA GLU A 144 4.20 13.00 22.17
C GLU A 144 3.95 13.33 20.69
N ALA A 145 3.12 12.53 20.01
CA ALA A 145 2.77 12.79 18.62
C ALA A 145 1.65 13.84 18.55
N VAL A 146 1.93 15.00 17.99
CA VAL A 146 0.94 16.06 17.78
C VAL A 146 0.27 15.83 16.44
N LEU A 147 -1.02 15.53 16.47
CA LEU A 147 -1.83 15.26 15.28
C LEU A 147 -2.75 16.44 14.96
N GLN A 148 -3.06 16.57 13.67
CA GLN A 148 -4.09 17.49 13.19
C GLN A 148 -5.05 16.73 12.27
N PHE A 149 -6.31 16.72 12.65
CA PHE A 149 -7.41 16.11 11.93
C PHE A 149 -7.96 17.07 10.87
N GLY A 150 -8.45 16.50 9.77
CA GLY A 150 -8.99 17.21 8.62
C GLY A 150 -10.16 16.48 8.00
N GLY A 151 -10.84 17.15 7.05
CA GLY A 151 -12.04 16.60 6.41
C GLY A 151 -13.18 16.39 7.40
N GLY A 152 -13.92 15.28 7.26
CA GLY A 152 -15.02 14.92 8.15
C GLY A 152 -14.61 14.72 9.62
N CYS A 153 -13.32 14.45 9.88
CA CYS A 153 -12.80 14.36 11.24
C CYS A 153 -12.58 15.74 11.90
N GLN A 154 -12.54 16.83 11.13
CA GLN A 154 -12.37 18.16 11.72
C GLN A 154 -13.62 18.60 12.48
N GLY A 155 -14.82 18.40 11.93
CA GLY A 155 -16.07 18.90 12.53
C GLY A 155 -16.79 17.94 13.50
N CYS A 156 -16.24 16.75 13.79
CA CYS A 156 -16.98 15.67 14.48
C CYS A 156 -16.74 15.61 16.00
N SER A 157 -17.20 16.61 16.75
CA SER A 157 -16.92 16.78 18.19
C SER A 157 -17.24 15.61 19.14
N MET A 158 -18.05 14.62 18.72
CA MET A 158 -18.39 13.44 19.55
C MET A 158 -17.61 12.17 19.18
N ALA A 159 -17.05 12.07 17.97
CA ALA A 159 -16.23 10.94 17.56
C ALA A 159 -14.75 11.10 17.98
N ASP A 160 -14.34 12.32 18.32
CA ASP A 160 -12.96 12.71 18.58
C ASP A 160 -12.28 11.87 19.68
N ILE A 161 -12.95 11.59 20.79
CA ILE A 161 -12.32 10.90 21.92
C ILE A 161 -12.00 9.43 21.58
N THR A 162 -12.97 8.70 21.04
CA THR A 162 -12.80 7.28 20.71
C THR A 162 -11.85 7.10 19.53
N LEU A 163 -11.95 7.97 18.53
CA LEU A 163 -11.08 7.92 17.36
C LEU A 163 -9.64 8.24 17.75
N LYS A 164 -9.42 9.33 18.51
CA LYS A 164 -8.11 9.68 19.04
C LYS A 164 -7.54 8.55 19.90
N GLN A 165 -8.33 7.95 20.79
CA GLN A 165 -7.87 6.82 21.60
C GLN A 165 -7.49 5.60 20.75
N GLY A 166 -8.22 5.34 19.67
CA GLY A 166 -7.89 4.29 18.71
C GLY A 166 -6.55 4.55 18.03
N ILE A 167 -6.35 5.76 17.52
CA ILE A 167 -5.11 6.18 16.85
C ILE A 167 -3.94 6.19 17.83
N GLU A 168 -4.14 6.74 19.04
CA GLU A 168 -3.13 6.76 20.11
C GLU A 168 -2.68 5.34 20.46
N LYS A 169 -3.63 4.43 20.66
CA LYS A 169 -3.31 3.03 20.95
C LYS A 169 -2.52 2.41 19.80
N ASN A 170 -2.95 2.60 18.55
CA ASN A 170 -2.28 2.02 17.38
C ASN A 170 -0.85 2.56 17.23
N LEU A 171 -0.67 3.88 17.42
CA LEU A 171 0.64 4.53 17.39
C LEU A 171 1.55 4.03 18.51
N CYS A 172 1.09 3.94 19.75
CA CYS A 172 1.90 3.46 20.87
C CYS A 172 2.22 1.96 20.76
N ASP A 173 1.29 1.15 20.24
CA ASP A 173 1.51 -0.29 19.98
C ASP A 173 2.56 -0.50 18.87
N ARG A 174 2.55 0.35 17.84
CA ARG A 174 3.48 0.26 16.70
C ARG A 174 4.85 0.92 16.97
N PHE A 175 4.84 2.04 17.70
CA PHE A 175 6.01 2.87 18.00
C PHE A 175 6.10 3.06 19.52
N PRO A 176 6.75 2.14 20.25
CA PRO A 176 6.91 2.22 21.70
C PRO A 176 7.64 3.50 22.17
N GLU A 177 8.32 4.20 21.26
CA GLU A 177 8.92 5.51 21.51
C GLU A 177 7.87 6.61 21.77
N ILE A 178 6.68 6.50 21.18
CA ILE A 178 5.57 7.45 21.35
C ILE A 178 4.82 7.14 22.64
N ILE A 179 4.67 8.14 23.51
CA ILE A 179 4.04 7.95 24.83
C ILE A 179 2.60 8.45 24.92
N ALA A 180 2.20 9.35 24.03
CA ALA A 180 0.86 9.93 23.98
C ALA A 180 0.60 10.61 22.63
N VAL A 181 -0.67 10.89 22.36
CA VAL A 181 -1.12 11.70 21.22
C VAL A 181 -1.76 12.99 21.69
N LEU A 182 -1.33 14.11 21.11
CA LEU A 182 -1.93 15.42 21.30
C LEU A 182 -2.73 15.82 20.06
N ASP A 183 -3.81 16.56 20.27
CA ASP A 183 -4.67 17.03 19.20
C ASP A 183 -4.53 18.55 19.05
N ALA A 184 -4.09 19.00 17.88
CA ALA A 184 -3.91 20.40 17.53
C ALA A 184 -5.02 20.93 16.59
N THR A 185 -6.15 20.21 16.48
CA THR A 185 -7.22 20.55 15.54
C THR A 185 -8.16 21.60 16.11
N ASP A 186 -8.48 22.62 15.31
CA ASP A 186 -9.59 23.52 15.59
C ASP A 186 -10.91 22.89 15.11
N HIS A 187 -11.50 22.07 15.99
CA HIS A 187 -12.73 21.34 15.68
C HIS A 187 -13.96 22.25 15.53
N ALA A 188 -13.95 23.42 16.18
CA ALA A 188 -15.10 24.34 16.15
C ALA A 188 -15.30 24.98 14.76
N SER A 189 -14.25 24.99 13.94
CA SER A 189 -14.23 25.60 12.60
C SER A 189 -14.49 24.61 11.46
N GLY A 190 -14.65 23.31 11.74
CA GLY A 190 -14.88 22.27 10.72
C GLY A 190 -16.35 22.00 10.41
N ASP A 191 -16.66 21.61 9.17
CA ASP A 191 -17.98 21.12 8.77
C ASP A 191 -18.25 19.72 9.40
N ASN A 192 -19.40 19.55 10.05
CA ASN A 192 -19.80 18.25 10.60
C ASN A 192 -20.49 17.43 9.48
N PRO A 193 -19.91 16.30 9.03
CA PRO A 193 -20.48 15.49 7.94
C PRO A 193 -21.80 14.78 8.31
N TYR A 194 -22.20 14.82 9.59
CA TYR A 194 -23.43 14.21 10.11
C TYR A 194 -24.42 15.24 10.71
N ALA A 195 -24.22 16.54 10.46
CA ALA A 195 -25.15 17.60 10.92
C ALA A 195 -26.44 17.67 10.09
#